data_AF-A0A644Y193-F1
#
_entry.id   AF-A0A644Y193-F1
#
_cell.length_a   1.000
_cell.length_b   1.000
_cell.length_c   1.000
_cell.angle_alpha   90.00
_cell.angle_beta   90.00
_cell.angle_gamma   90.00
#
_symmetry.space_group_name_H-M   'P 1'
#
loop_
_entity.id
_entity.type
_entity.pdbx_description
1 polymer ?
#
loop_
_entity_poly.entity_id
_entity_poly.type
_entity_poly.pdbx_seq_one_letter_code
_entity_poly.pdbx_strand_id
1 'polypeptide(L)'
;MLKFAIIGAGAGGQSMAAILTDKGYGVRLYDIDKEKIHRLWELKTIKVSGVIQCEAAPEVITDSMEEVMEGADVVMIVSTTDAHRSIANACKPYLRDGQIVMLNPGHCGGALELANILRGENGCGKDLIIAEAGDLMYGCRSYELGNILHTGLKVSVSVATLPAGDVDRLMEVLGPVFPCLKPAANVLETGFRAAGAMLHPIPSLMNVNKMDLGESYDYYMEGITPHIADIISACDKERVAVCGALGVDALDLGGMLTKTYKLESRDSLYELIQSIESYRALRNPTNTSHRFIVEDTMSGLVPLASVGHELGIPTPMMDAFISLAGAVCGRDFWSEGRTAEKLGFTGKTLEQIHEMVR
;
A
#
# COMPACT_ATOMS: atom_id res chain seq x y z
N MET A 1 3.44 -26.83 -10.26
CA MET A 1 3.94 -25.50 -10.67
C MET A 1 3.01 -24.48 -10.05
N LEU A 2 3.55 -23.47 -9.37
CA LEU A 2 2.75 -22.48 -8.62
C LEU A 2 1.99 -21.57 -9.59
N LYS A 3 0.72 -21.30 -9.29
CA LYS A 3 -0.16 -20.42 -10.09
C LYS A 3 -0.50 -19.13 -9.36
N PHE A 4 -0.39 -18.00 -10.06
CA PHE A 4 -0.63 -16.66 -9.55
C PHE A 4 -1.85 -16.02 -10.20
N ALA A 5 -2.77 -15.53 -9.37
CA ALA A 5 -3.77 -14.54 -9.74
C ALA A 5 -3.22 -13.15 -9.38
N ILE A 6 -2.97 -12.31 -10.38
CA ILE A 6 -2.53 -10.93 -10.19
C ILE A 6 -3.74 -10.00 -10.32
N ILE A 7 -4.11 -9.34 -9.24
CA ILE A 7 -5.28 -8.47 -9.17
C ILE A 7 -4.82 -7.01 -9.24
N GLY A 8 -5.13 -6.35 -10.36
CA GLY A 8 -4.71 -4.99 -10.72
C GLY A 8 -3.70 -5.01 -11.87
N ALA A 9 -4.03 -4.39 -13.01
CA ALA A 9 -3.17 -4.28 -14.18
C ALA A 9 -2.56 -2.87 -14.31
N GLY A 10 -2.21 -2.24 -13.19
CA GLY A 10 -1.31 -1.08 -13.18
C GLY A 10 0.13 -1.48 -13.55
N ALA A 11 1.07 -0.53 -13.48
CA ALA A 11 2.48 -0.79 -13.80
C ALA A 11 3.08 -1.94 -12.96
N GLY A 12 2.74 -2.03 -11.67
CA GLY A 12 3.20 -3.07 -10.77
C GLY A 12 2.67 -4.46 -11.14
N GLY A 13 1.36 -4.57 -11.37
CA GLY A 13 0.73 -5.84 -11.72
C GLY A 13 1.11 -6.33 -13.10
N GLN A 14 1.19 -5.46 -14.11
CA GLN A 14 1.69 -5.84 -15.44
C GLN A 14 3.16 -6.30 -15.39
N SER A 15 4.02 -5.60 -14.64
CA SER A 15 5.42 -6.04 -14.43
C SER A 15 5.46 -7.43 -13.80
N MET A 16 4.70 -7.63 -12.72
CA MET A 16 4.69 -8.90 -12.00
C MET A 16 4.16 -10.03 -12.86
N ALA A 17 3.09 -9.79 -13.61
CA ALA A 17 2.51 -10.80 -14.49
C ALA A 17 3.52 -11.25 -15.55
N ALA A 18 4.18 -10.30 -16.22
CA ALA A 18 5.19 -10.62 -17.23
C ALA A 18 6.41 -11.36 -16.63
N ILE A 19 6.96 -10.86 -15.52
CA ILE A 19 8.17 -11.42 -14.89
C ILE A 19 7.91 -12.82 -14.34
N LEU A 20 6.75 -13.08 -13.73
CA LEU A 20 6.41 -14.41 -13.23
C LEU A 20 6.16 -15.39 -14.38
N THR A 21 5.51 -14.94 -15.46
CA THR A 21 5.30 -15.77 -16.65
C THR A 21 6.62 -16.15 -17.30
N ASP A 22 7.55 -15.19 -17.45
CA ASP A 22 8.89 -15.43 -18.00
C ASP A 22 9.71 -16.42 -17.16
N LYS A 23 9.52 -16.42 -15.83
CA LYS A 23 10.08 -17.42 -14.91
C LYS A 23 9.41 -18.80 -14.99
N GLY A 24 8.39 -18.96 -15.84
CA GLY A 24 7.69 -20.23 -16.05
C GLY A 24 6.62 -20.55 -15.00
N TYR A 25 6.07 -19.56 -14.29
CA TYR A 25 4.89 -19.75 -13.44
C TYR A 25 3.59 -19.59 -14.25
N GLY A 26 2.51 -20.24 -13.81
CA GLY A 26 1.19 -20.00 -14.37
C GLY A 26 0.65 -18.67 -13.85
N VAL A 27 0.29 -17.74 -14.73
CA VAL A 27 -0.12 -16.39 -14.34
C VAL A 27 -1.42 -16.00 -15.01
N ARG A 28 -2.36 -15.48 -14.21
CA ARG A 28 -3.61 -14.88 -14.67
C ARG A 28 -3.65 -13.43 -14.19
N LEU A 29 -3.99 -12.49 -15.06
CA LEU A 29 -4.02 -11.05 -14.77
C LEU A 29 -5.45 -10.52 -14.85
N TYR A 30 -5.85 -9.76 -13.83
CA TYR A 30 -7.14 -9.11 -13.73
C TYR A 30 -7.04 -7.59 -13.53
N ASP A 31 -8.02 -6.86 -14.06
CA ASP A 31 -8.30 -5.47 -13.70
C ASP A 31 -9.81 -5.21 -13.85
N ILE A 32 -10.35 -4.29 -13.06
CA ILE A 32 -11.76 -3.89 -13.16
C ILE A 32 -12.03 -3.02 -14.40
N ASP A 33 -10.99 -2.39 -14.94
CA ASP A 33 -11.04 -1.59 -16.16
C ASP A 33 -11.10 -2.50 -17.39
N LYS A 34 -12.32 -2.65 -17.92
CA LYS A 34 -12.62 -3.53 -19.06
C LYS A 34 -11.92 -3.09 -20.33
N GLU A 35 -11.78 -1.79 -20.57
CA GLU A 35 -11.13 -1.26 -21.76
C GLU A 35 -9.63 -1.57 -21.72
N LYS A 36 -9.01 -1.39 -20.56
CA LYS A 36 -7.62 -1.76 -20.31
C LYS A 36 -7.38 -3.26 -20.52
N ILE A 37 -8.24 -4.11 -19.96
CA ILE A 37 -8.14 -5.57 -20.13
C ILE A 37 -8.33 -5.97 -21.58
N HIS A 38 -9.34 -5.44 -22.27
CA HIS A 38 -9.57 -5.74 -23.67
C HIS A 38 -8.34 -5.39 -24.52
N ARG A 39 -7.74 -4.23 -24.27
CA ARG A 39 -6.54 -3.80 -24.99
C ARG A 39 -5.32 -4.68 -24.67
N LEU A 40 -5.11 -5.07 -23.41
CA LEU A 40 -4.03 -6.00 -23.04
C LEU A 40 -4.23 -7.38 -23.66
N TRP A 41 -5.48 -7.86 -23.72
CA TRP A 41 -5.83 -9.12 -24.37
C TRP A 41 -5.52 -9.09 -25.88
N GLU A 42 -5.81 -7.98 -26.58
CA GLU A 42 -5.43 -7.81 -27.99
C GLU A 42 -3.91 -7.84 -28.21
N LEU A 43 -3.14 -7.22 -27.30
CA LEU A 43 -1.67 -7.20 -27.34
C LEU A 43 -1.06 -8.58 -27.11
N LYS A 44 -1.73 -9.44 -26.33
CA LYS A 44 -1.34 -10.81 -25.93
C LYS A 44 -0.10 -10.91 -25.04
N THR A 45 0.93 -10.12 -25.31
CA THR A 45 2.15 -10.06 -24.52
C THR A 45 2.23 -8.76 -23.74
N ILE A 46 2.89 -8.83 -22.59
CA ILE A 46 3.32 -7.67 -21.81
C ILE A 46 4.84 -7.61 -21.90
N LYS A 47 5.35 -6.46 -22.32
CA LYS A 47 6.77 -6.19 -22.44
C LYS A 47 7.26 -5.39 -21.24
N VAL A 48 8.30 -5.89 -20.60
CA VAL A 48 9.02 -5.21 -19.52
C VAL A 48 10.42 -4.87 -20.00
N SER A 49 10.84 -3.64 -19.74
CA SER A 49 12.14 -3.10 -20.12
C SER A 49 12.86 -2.48 -18.92
N GLY A 50 14.14 -2.13 -19.06
CA GLY A 50 14.93 -1.52 -17.98
C GLY A 50 15.79 -2.55 -17.25
N VAL A 51 15.70 -2.60 -15.92
CA VAL A 51 16.51 -3.48 -15.05
C VAL A 51 16.18 -4.95 -15.28
N ILE A 52 14.91 -5.27 -15.43
CA ILE A 52 14.44 -6.60 -15.85
C ILE A 52 13.89 -6.44 -17.25
N GLN A 53 14.23 -7.36 -18.15
CA GLN A 53 13.81 -7.34 -19.54
C GLN A 53 13.20 -8.69 -19.91
N CYS A 54 11.92 -8.67 -20.26
CA CYS A 54 11.20 -9.86 -20.69
C CYS A 54 9.98 -9.44 -21.52
N GLU A 55 9.48 -10.37 -22.31
CA GLU A 55 8.19 -10.23 -22.98
C GLU A 55 7.47 -11.57 -22.83
N ALA A 56 6.30 -11.54 -22.19
CA ALA A 56 5.61 -12.76 -21.83
C ALA A 56 4.09 -12.62 -21.98
N ALA A 57 3.42 -13.74 -22.25
CA ALA A 57 1.98 -13.83 -22.39
C ALA A 57 1.40 -14.56 -21.17
N PRO A 58 0.76 -13.84 -20.21
CA PRO A 58 -0.01 -14.48 -19.15
C PRO A 58 -1.03 -15.47 -19.73
N GLU A 59 -1.33 -16.55 -19.01
CA GLU A 59 -2.29 -17.57 -19.45
C GLU A 59 -3.69 -16.98 -19.68
N VAL A 60 -4.06 -16.01 -18.84
CA VAL A 60 -5.34 -15.31 -18.87
C VAL A 60 -5.12 -13.82 -18.61
N ILE A 61 -5.82 -12.99 -19.38
CA ILE A 61 -5.98 -11.55 -19.15
C ILE A 61 -7.49 -11.27 -19.19
N THR A 62 -8.09 -10.91 -18.05
CA THR A 62 -9.55 -10.93 -17.89
C THR A 62 -10.09 -9.84 -16.96
N ASP A 63 -11.36 -9.46 -17.15
CA ASP A 63 -12.14 -8.62 -16.24
C ASP A 63 -13.08 -9.46 -15.36
N SER A 64 -12.93 -10.80 -15.38
CA SER A 64 -13.69 -11.74 -14.56
C SER A 64 -12.89 -12.19 -13.34
N MET A 65 -13.42 -11.89 -12.15
CA MET A 65 -12.84 -12.34 -10.89
C MET A 65 -12.88 -13.88 -10.76
N GLU A 66 -13.91 -14.54 -11.29
CA GLU A 66 -13.98 -16.01 -11.28
C GLU A 66 -12.83 -16.62 -12.10
N GLU A 67 -12.62 -16.10 -13.31
CA GLU A 67 -11.63 -16.62 -14.24
C GLU A 67 -10.20 -16.40 -13.76
N VAL A 68 -9.89 -15.23 -13.18
CA VAL A 68 -8.53 -14.98 -12.65
C VAL A 68 -8.21 -15.86 -11.43
N MET A 69 -9.22 -16.19 -10.62
CA MET A 69 -9.05 -16.95 -9.37
C MET A 69 -9.00 -18.46 -9.56
N GLU A 70 -9.47 -18.98 -10.70
CA GLU A 70 -9.51 -20.41 -10.97
C GLU A 70 -8.09 -21.02 -10.97
N GLY A 71 -7.92 -22.03 -10.14
CA GLY A 71 -6.65 -22.77 -10.01
C GLY A 71 -5.49 -22.00 -9.37
N ALA A 72 -5.62 -20.71 -9.03
CA ALA A 72 -4.58 -19.93 -8.36
C ALA A 72 -4.16 -20.54 -7.01
N ASP A 73 -2.86 -20.57 -6.72
CA ASP A 73 -2.30 -20.91 -5.40
C ASP A 73 -2.02 -19.64 -4.60
N VAL A 74 -1.65 -18.57 -5.30
CA VAL A 74 -1.32 -17.26 -4.74
C VAL A 74 -2.17 -16.19 -5.42
N VAL A 75 -2.89 -15.41 -4.62
CA VAL A 75 -3.62 -14.22 -5.03
C VAL A 75 -2.78 -13.01 -4.61
N MET A 76 -2.15 -12.36 -5.59
CA MET A 76 -1.36 -11.17 -5.36
C MET A 76 -2.18 -9.93 -5.75
N ILE A 77 -2.50 -9.12 -4.74
CA ILE A 77 -3.24 -7.87 -4.93
C ILE A 77 -2.22 -6.74 -5.12
N VAL A 78 -2.17 -6.19 -6.34
CA VAL A 78 -1.23 -5.16 -6.78
C VAL A 78 -2.00 -3.94 -7.31
N SER A 79 -2.82 -3.37 -6.42
CA SER A 79 -3.68 -2.22 -6.70
C SER A 79 -3.39 -1.07 -5.72
N THR A 80 -4.01 0.09 -5.94
CA THR A 80 -4.09 1.12 -4.91
C THR A 80 -4.86 0.60 -3.69
N THR A 81 -4.45 1.07 -2.52
CA THR A 81 -4.87 0.48 -1.24
C THR A 81 -6.31 0.79 -0.85
N ASP A 82 -6.89 1.85 -1.43
CA ASP A 82 -8.32 2.16 -1.34
C ASP A 82 -9.21 1.09 -2.03
N ALA A 83 -8.65 0.27 -2.92
CA ALA A 83 -9.38 -0.81 -3.59
C ALA A 83 -9.36 -2.15 -2.82
N HIS A 84 -8.55 -2.30 -1.77
CA HIS A 84 -8.36 -3.61 -1.10
C HIS A 84 -9.67 -4.20 -0.58
N ARG A 85 -10.56 -3.39 -0.01
CA ARG A 85 -11.87 -3.83 0.49
C ARG A 85 -12.75 -4.38 -0.61
N SER A 86 -12.89 -3.67 -1.73
CA SER A 86 -13.75 -4.12 -2.84
C SER A 86 -13.18 -5.37 -3.49
N ILE A 87 -11.85 -5.44 -3.65
CA ILE A 87 -11.13 -6.62 -4.13
C ILE A 87 -11.36 -7.82 -3.20
N ALA A 88 -11.16 -7.67 -1.90
CA ALA A 88 -11.36 -8.75 -0.94
C ALA A 88 -12.79 -9.32 -1.00
N ASN A 89 -13.79 -8.46 -1.10
CA ASN A 89 -15.19 -8.88 -1.27
C ASN A 89 -15.44 -9.60 -2.60
N ALA A 90 -14.82 -9.15 -3.69
CA ALA A 90 -14.94 -9.78 -5.00
C ALA A 90 -14.24 -11.14 -5.06
N CYS A 91 -13.08 -11.30 -4.41
CA CYS A 91 -12.36 -12.56 -4.32
C CYS A 91 -13.08 -13.58 -3.43
N LYS A 92 -13.79 -13.12 -2.39
CA LYS A 92 -14.39 -13.93 -1.32
C LYS A 92 -15.09 -15.22 -1.79
N PRO A 93 -15.92 -15.23 -2.85
CA PRO A 93 -16.64 -16.43 -3.30
C PRO A 93 -15.75 -17.50 -3.94
N TYR A 94 -14.54 -17.14 -4.38
CA TYR A 94 -13.65 -17.99 -5.18
C TYR A 94 -12.42 -18.49 -4.40
N LEU A 95 -12.29 -18.10 -3.14
CA LEU A 95 -11.19 -18.49 -2.27
C LEU A 95 -11.29 -19.97 -1.86
N ARG A 96 -10.13 -20.60 -1.71
CA ARG A 96 -9.94 -22.02 -1.41
C ARG A 96 -8.94 -22.19 -0.26
N ASP A 97 -9.09 -23.28 0.47
CA ASP A 97 -8.20 -23.61 1.58
C ASP A 97 -6.74 -23.75 1.12
N GLY A 98 -5.82 -23.23 1.94
CA GLY A 98 -4.38 -23.24 1.69
C GLY A 98 -3.86 -22.14 0.76
N GLN A 99 -4.73 -21.28 0.21
CA GLN A 99 -4.29 -20.18 -0.64
C GLN A 99 -3.55 -19.08 0.14
N ILE A 100 -2.60 -18.44 -0.54
CA ILE A 100 -1.97 -17.21 -0.08
C ILE A 100 -2.72 -16.03 -0.70
N VAL A 101 -3.16 -15.08 0.13
CA VAL A 101 -3.70 -13.78 -0.30
C VAL A 101 -2.76 -12.70 0.19
N MET A 102 -1.98 -12.12 -0.71
CA MET A 102 -0.93 -11.16 -0.37
C MET A 102 -1.20 -9.79 -0.97
N LEU A 103 -1.19 -8.76 -0.13
CA LEU A 103 -1.20 -7.36 -0.53
C LEU A 103 0.22 -6.89 -0.87
N ASN A 104 0.38 -6.23 -2.01
CA ASN A 104 1.67 -5.70 -2.43
C ASN A 104 1.50 -4.31 -3.05
N PRO A 105 1.49 -3.24 -2.22
CA PRO A 105 1.70 -3.20 -0.75
C PRO A 105 0.41 -3.30 0.10
N GLY A 106 0.55 -3.44 1.43
CA GLY A 106 -0.55 -3.42 2.39
C GLY A 106 -1.01 -2.03 2.87
N HIS A 107 -0.06 -1.09 3.04
CA HIS A 107 -0.25 0.19 3.75
C HIS A 107 -0.82 -0.02 5.17
N CYS A 108 -1.30 1.04 5.83
CA CYS A 108 -1.76 0.97 7.20
C CYS A 108 -3.00 0.08 7.31
N GLY A 109 -2.85 -1.06 8.01
CA GLY A 109 -3.92 -2.00 8.31
C GLY A 109 -4.47 -2.80 7.13
N GLY A 110 -3.72 -2.97 6.03
CA GLY A 110 -4.21 -3.68 4.85
C GLY A 110 -4.62 -5.12 5.12
N ALA A 111 -3.70 -5.92 5.65
CA ALA A 111 -3.94 -7.33 5.97
C ALA A 111 -5.01 -7.50 7.06
N LEU A 112 -5.08 -6.56 8.01
CA LEU A 112 -6.11 -6.52 9.05
C LEU A 112 -7.51 -6.31 8.45
N GLU A 113 -7.67 -5.33 7.55
CA GLU A 113 -8.92 -5.10 6.84
C GLU A 113 -9.33 -6.34 6.02
N LEU A 114 -8.39 -6.95 5.31
CA LEU A 114 -8.62 -8.19 4.57
C LEU A 114 -9.08 -9.32 5.49
N ALA A 115 -8.40 -9.54 6.61
CA ALA A 115 -8.75 -10.59 7.55
C ALA A 115 -10.13 -10.35 8.17
N ASN A 116 -10.48 -9.12 8.52
CA ASN A 116 -11.81 -8.80 9.03
C ASN A 116 -12.90 -9.15 8.00
N ILE A 117 -12.67 -8.86 6.71
CA ILE A 117 -13.62 -9.20 5.63
C ILE A 117 -13.68 -10.71 5.37
N LEU A 118 -12.52 -11.38 5.33
CA LEU A 118 -12.41 -12.77 4.87
C LEU A 118 -12.64 -13.81 5.97
N ARG A 119 -12.37 -13.45 7.23
CA ARG A 119 -12.51 -14.33 8.41
C ARG A 119 -13.64 -13.91 9.36
N GLY A 120 -14.25 -12.74 9.17
CA GLY A 120 -15.40 -12.30 9.96
C GLY A 120 -16.62 -13.20 9.79
N GLU A 121 -17.72 -12.90 10.48
CA GLU A 121 -18.95 -13.70 10.49
C GLU A 121 -19.49 -14.00 9.08
N ASN A 122 -19.36 -13.05 8.16
CA ASN A 122 -19.75 -13.18 6.74
C ASN A 122 -18.55 -13.46 5.80
N GLY A 123 -17.49 -14.04 6.35
CA GLY A 123 -16.24 -14.37 5.66
C GLY A 123 -16.38 -15.56 4.70
N CYS A 124 -15.25 -16.00 4.15
CA CYS A 124 -15.21 -17.14 3.22
C CYS A 124 -15.13 -18.51 3.92
N GLY A 125 -14.84 -18.53 5.22
CA GLY A 125 -14.68 -19.77 6.00
C GLY A 125 -13.53 -20.65 5.52
N LYS A 126 -12.52 -20.08 4.86
CA LYS A 126 -11.34 -20.77 4.32
C LYS A 126 -10.12 -20.56 5.20
N ASP A 127 -9.28 -21.59 5.27
CA ASP A 127 -7.94 -21.47 5.84
C ASP A 127 -7.02 -20.79 4.81
N LEU A 128 -6.63 -19.54 5.09
CA LEU A 128 -5.88 -18.68 4.18
C LEU A 128 -4.66 -18.12 4.89
N ILE A 129 -3.53 -18.06 4.17
CA ILE A 129 -2.41 -17.22 4.57
C ILE A 129 -2.69 -15.80 4.06
N ILE A 130 -3.02 -14.89 4.96
CA ILE A 130 -3.20 -13.47 4.63
C ILE A 130 -1.89 -12.75 4.93
N ALA A 131 -1.34 -12.06 3.93
CA ALA A 131 -0.05 -11.41 4.02
C ALA A 131 -0.07 -9.99 3.44
N GLU A 132 0.92 -9.20 3.83
CA GLU A 132 1.20 -7.92 3.19
C GLU A 132 2.70 -7.64 3.09
N ALA A 133 3.10 -7.01 1.99
CA ALA A 133 4.38 -6.34 1.87
C ALA A 133 4.27 -4.89 2.37
N GLY A 134 5.30 -4.41 3.06
CA GLY A 134 5.35 -3.02 3.54
C GLY A 134 5.46 -1.98 2.43
N ASP A 135 5.86 -2.39 1.21
CA ASP A 135 5.94 -1.51 0.05
C ASP A 135 5.91 -2.35 -1.25
N LEU A 136 5.63 -1.73 -2.39
CA LEU A 136 5.68 -2.38 -3.70
C LEU A 136 7.12 -2.87 -3.96
N MET A 137 7.26 -4.15 -4.32
CA MET A 137 8.57 -4.77 -4.60
C MET A 137 9.32 -4.15 -5.79
N TYR A 138 8.59 -3.59 -6.76
CA TYR A 138 9.13 -3.10 -8.02
C TYR A 138 9.06 -1.57 -8.12
N GLY A 139 10.14 -0.97 -8.59
CA GLY A 139 10.12 0.33 -9.23
C GLY A 139 9.69 0.14 -10.69
N CYS A 140 8.51 0.61 -11.04
CA CYS A 140 7.98 0.46 -12.39
C CYS A 140 7.10 1.65 -12.81
N ARG A 141 7.05 1.93 -14.11
CA ARG A 141 6.22 2.97 -14.73
C ARG A 141 5.59 2.43 -16.01
N SER A 142 4.30 2.70 -16.21
CA SER A 142 3.61 2.44 -17.47
C SER A 142 3.49 3.77 -18.21
N TYR A 143 4.08 3.85 -19.40
CA TYR A 143 3.88 5.00 -20.30
C TYR A 143 2.90 4.65 -21.43
N GLU A 144 2.87 3.37 -21.80
CA GLU A 144 1.95 2.79 -22.75
C GLU A 144 1.46 1.46 -22.18
N LEU A 145 0.20 1.11 -22.45
CA LEU A 145 -0.38 -0.13 -21.96
C LEU A 145 0.34 -1.34 -22.60
N GLY A 146 0.65 -2.37 -21.79
CA GLY A 146 1.44 -3.51 -22.23
C GLY A 146 2.95 -3.26 -22.34
N ASN A 147 3.42 -2.02 -22.12
CA ASN A 147 4.83 -1.64 -22.17
C ASN A 147 5.26 -0.97 -20.87
N ILE A 148 5.96 -1.73 -20.02
CA ILE A 148 6.36 -1.29 -18.69
C ILE A 148 7.86 -1.03 -18.62
N LEU A 149 8.24 0.13 -18.06
CA LEU A 149 9.61 0.41 -17.67
C LEU A 149 9.82 -0.02 -16.23
N HIS A 150 10.65 -1.04 -16.02
CA HIS A 150 11.10 -1.51 -14.72
C HIS A 150 12.39 -0.78 -14.32
N THR A 151 12.28 0.16 -13.39
CA THR A 151 13.37 1.04 -12.96
C THR A 151 14.21 0.46 -11.83
N GLY A 152 13.72 -0.56 -11.11
CA GLY A 152 14.52 -1.21 -10.06
C GLY A 152 13.77 -2.28 -9.29
N LEU A 153 14.52 -3.22 -8.71
CA LEU A 153 14.01 -4.22 -7.77
C LEU A 153 14.52 -3.86 -6.38
N LYS A 154 13.63 -3.80 -5.38
CA LYS A 154 14.07 -3.56 -4.01
C LYS A 154 14.88 -4.73 -3.48
N VAL A 155 15.98 -4.43 -2.80
CA VAL A 155 16.86 -5.44 -2.18
C VAL A 155 16.19 -6.07 -0.95
N SER A 156 15.41 -5.28 -0.22
CA SER A 156 14.74 -5.69 1.01
C SER A 156 13.35 -5.04 1.09
N VAL A 157 12.32 -5.87 1.25
CA VAL A 157 10.93 -5.47 1.48
C VAL A 157 10.41 -6.28 2.66
N SER A 158 9.91 -5.60 3.69
CA SER A 158 9.29 -6.29 4.83
C SER A 158 8.03 -7.02 4.38
N VAL A 159 7.82 -8.22 4.92
CA VAL A 159 6.58 -8.99 4.73
C VAL A 159 6.08 -9.51 6.06
N ALA A 160 4.78 -9.44 6.28
CA ALA A 160 4.13 -9.98 7.47
C ALA A 160 2.90 -10.79 7.09
N THR A 161 2.54 -11.74 7.94
CA THR A 161 1.30 -12.51 7.85
C THR A 161 0.40 -12.23 9.03
N LEU A 162 -0.87 -12.61 8.88
CA LEU A 162 -1.87 -12.57 9.92
C LEU A 162 -2.54 -13.95 10.03
N PRO A 163 -2.34 -14.74 11.10
CA PRO A 163 -1.42 -14.48 12.22
C PRO A 163 0.05 -14.42 11.82
N ALA A 164 0.90 -13.78 12.64
CA ALA A 164 2.33 -13.67 12.37
C ALA A 164 3.04 -15.04 12.32
N GLY A 165 2.52 -16.04 13.04
CA GLY A 165 3.02 -17.42 12.98
C GLY A 165 3.02 -18.07 11.58
N ASP A 166 2.23 -17.56 10.62
CA ASP A 166 2.21 -18.11 9.25
C ASP A 166 3.38 -17.64 8.36
N VAL A 167 4.27 -16.76 8.85
CA VAL A 167 5.29 -16.14 8.00
C VAL A 167 6.30 -17.14 7.44
N ASP A 168 6.62 -18.20 8.18
CA ASP A 168 7.52 -19.25 7.70
C ASP A 168 6.89 -20.04 6.55
N ARG A 169 5.60 -20.40 6.66
CA ARG A 169 4.82 -21.05 5.58
C ARG A 169 4.76 -20.16 4.33
N LEU A 170 4.59 -18.85 4.51
CA LEU A 170 4.62 -17.89 3.41
C LEU A 170 6.00 -17.90 2.73
N MET A 171 7.09 -17.81 3.51
CA MET A 171 8.45 -17.73 2.99
C MET A 171 8.93 -19.02 2.33
N GLU A 172 8.46 -20.18 2.76
CA GLU A 172 8.70 -21.47 2.08
C GLU A 172 8.20 -21.44 0.62
N VAL A 173 7.04 -20.80 0.39
CA VAL A 173 6.42 -20.71 -0.94
C VAL A 173 6.95 -19.52 -1.73
N LEU A 174 6.96 -18.32 -1.13
CA LEU A 174 7.24 -17.06 -1.84
C LEU A 174 8.68 -16.58 -1.73
N GLY A 175 9.46 -17.05 -0.75
CA GLY A 175 10.87 -16.67 -0.61
C GLY A 175 11.73 -17.02 -1.84
N PRO A 176 11.59 -18.23 -2.43
CA PRO A 176 12.27 -18.58 -3.68
C PRO A 176 11.82 -17.73 -4.89
N VAL A 177 10.56 -17.26 -4.89
CA VAL A 177 9.98 -16.48 -5.99
C VAL A 177 10.40 -15.01 -5.91
N PHE A 178 10.39 -14.46 -4.69
CA PHE A 178 10.67 -13.07 -4.35
C PHE A 178 11.74 -12.97 -3.26
N PRO A 179 13.04 -13.11 -3.62
CA PRO A 179 14.14 -13.09 -2.64
C PRO A 179 14.31 -11.78 -1.86
N CYS A 180 13.67 -10.70 -2.33
CA CYS A 180 13.66 -9.40 -1.67
C CYS A 180 12.80 -9.38 -0.40
N LEU A 181 11.88 -10.34 -0.22
CA LEU A 181 11.05 -10.40 0.97
C LEU A 181 11.88 -10.72 2.21
N LYS A 182 11.57 -10.02 3.30
CA LYS A 182 12.16 -10.20 4.63
C LYS A 182 11.06 -10.23 5.68
N PRO A 183 10.91 -11.32 6.45
CA PRO A 183 9.94 -11.38 7.53
C PRO A 183 10.05 -10.18 8.49
N ALA A 184 8.93 -9.55 8.77
CA ALA A 184 8.72 -8.62 9.87
C ALA A 184 8.08 -9.35 11.06
N ALA A 185 8.01 -8.68 12.21
CA ALA A 185 7.49 -9.31 13.43
C ALA A 185 5.99 -9.63 13.33
N ASN A 186 5.19 -8.76 12.71
CA ASN A 186 3.75 -8.92 12.49
C ASN A 186 3.22 -7.78 11.61
N VAL A 187 1.93 -7.81 11.29
CA VAL A 187 1.25 -6.80 10.45
C VAL A 187 1.17 -5.40 11.07
N LEU A 188 1.34 -5.26 12.39
CA LEU A 188 1.43 -3.93 13.01
C LEU A 188 2.74 -3.25 12.61
N GLU A 189 3.84 -4.01 12.54
CA GLU A 189 5.14 -3.48 12.10
C GLU A 189 5.12 -3.06 10.62
N THR A 190 4.54 -3.86 9.72
CA THR A 190 4.47 -3.49 8.29
C THR A 190 3.47 -2.36 8.03
N GLY A 191 2.31 -2.39 8.69
CA GLY A 191 1.22 -1.47 8.40
C GLY A 191 1.38 -0.09 9.04
N PHE A 192 1.71 -0.02 10.32
CA PHE A 192 1.64 1.25 11.09
C PHE A 192 2.96 2.03 11.13
N ARG A 193 4.09 1.34 10.90
CA ARG A 193 5.42 1.96 11.00
C ARG A 193 5.71 2.95 9.87
N ALA A 194 5.05 2.81 8.71
CA ALA A 194 5.32 3.62 7.53
C ALA A 194 4.90 5.09 7.72
N ALA A 195 5.76 6.03 7.34
CA ALA A 195 5.51 7.46 7.49
C ALA A 195 5.07 8.16 6.18
N GLY A 196 4.78 7.40 5.12
CA GLY A 196 4.40 7.95 3.81
C GLY A 196 3.18 8.89 3.87
N ALA A 197 2.21 8.55 4.72
CA ALA A 197 1.01 9.36 4.96
C ALA A 197 1.30 10.74 5.57
N MET A 198 2.50 10.99 6.10
CA MET A 198 2.89 12.31 6.61
C MET A 198 3.41 13.24 5.50
N LEU A 199 3.95 12.67 4.42
CA LEU A 199 4.60 13.42 3.35
C LEU A 199 3.71 13.71 2.14
N HIS A 200 2.53 13.08 2.05
CA HIS A 200 1.67 13.18 0.87
C HIS A 200 0.39 14.02 1.07
N PRO A 201 -0.56 13.63 1.94
CA PRO A 201 -1.82 14.37 2.06
C PRO A 201 -1.61 15.80 2.59
N ILE A 202 -0.69 15.98 3.56
CA ILE A 202 -0.45 17.28 4.18
C ILE A 202 0.08 18.31 3.15
N PRO A 203 1.22 18.10 2.46
CA PRO A 203 1.70 19.09 1.49
C PRO A 203 0.73 19.29 0.33
N SER A 204 0.04 18.23 -0.10
CA SER A 204 -0.94 18.32 -1.19
C SER A 204 -2.12 19.22 -0.83
N LEU A 205 -2.69 19.09 0.37
CA LEU A 205 -3.80 19.91 0.83
C LEU A 205 -3.37 21.36 1.12
N MET A 206 -2.16 21.55 1.65
CA MET A 206 -1.60 22.89 1.90
C MET A 206 -1.29 23.67 0.61
N ASN A 207 -1.27 23.01 -0.54
CA ASN A 207 -1.03 23.60 -1.85
C ASN A 207 -2.23 23.40 -2.81
N VAL A 208 -3.44 23.20 -2.30
CA VAL A 208 -4.65 22.99 -3.13
C VAL A 208 -4.93 24.18 -4.07
N ASN A 209 -4.63 25.41 -3.65
CA ASN A 209 -4.77 26.59 -4.50
C ASN A 209 -3.90 26.51 -5.77
N LYS A 210 -2.67 25.97 -5.67
CA LYS A 210 -1.79 25.78 -6.84
C LYS A 210 -2.36 24.75 -7.79
N MET A 211 -3.00 23.70 -7.26
CA MET A 211 -3.70 22.70 -8.04
C MET A 211 -4.86 23.31 -8.83
N ASP A 212 -5.69 24.14 -8.18
CA ASP A 212 -6.82 24.83 -8.82
C ASP A 212 -6.37 25.81 -9.91
N LEU A 213 -5.23 26.47 -9.71
CA LEU A 213 -4.62 27.37 -10.68
C LEU A 213 -3.86 26.64 -11.80
N GLY A 214 -3.76 25.30 -11.74
CA GLY A 214 -2.99 24.51 -12.71
C GLY A 214 -1.48 24.77 -12.66
N GLU A 215 -0.96 25.26 -11.53
CA GLU A 215 0.46 25.56 -11.36
C GLU A 215 1.25 24.28 -11.11
N SER A 216 2.28 24.04 -11.92
CA SER A 216 3.25 22.98 -11.68
C SER A 216 4.39 23.49 -10.79
N TYR A 217 4.78 22.68 -9.80
CA TYR A 217 5.88 22.96 -8.89
C TYR A 217 6.61 21.66 -8.50
N ASP A 218 7.83 21.81 -7.99
CA ASP A 218 8.54 20.71 -7.34
C ASP A 218 7.88 20.38 -6.00
N TYR A 219 7.30 19.18 -5.92
CA TYR A 219 6.44 18.78 -4.83
C TYR A 219 7.13 18.88 -3.46
N TYR A 220 8.37 18.40 -3.37
CA TYR A 220 9.12 18.43 -2.12
C TYR A 220 9.89 19.73 -1.95
N MET A 221 10.57 20.20 -3.00
CA MET A 221 11.47 21.35 -2.87
C MET A 221 10.72 22.67 -2.73
N GLU A 222 9.61 22.85 -3.45
CA GLU A 222 8.79 24.06 -3.42
C GLU A 222 7.52 23.88 -2.56
N GLY A 223 6.92 22.68 -2.57
CA GLY A 223 5.66 22.41 -1.87
C GLY A 223 5.78 22.26 -0.35
N ILE A 224 6.97 21.95 0.16
CA ILE A 224 7.23 21.82 1.61
C ILE A 224 8.12 22.96 2.06
N THR A 225 7.48 24.04 2.53
CA THR A 225 8.14 25.19 3.17
C THR A 225 8.41 24.92 4.67
N PRO A 226 9.21 25.75 5.37
CA PRO A 226 9.54 25.50 6.78
C PRO A 226 8.34 25.25 7.69
N HIS A 227 7.29 26.08 7.59
CA HIS A 227 6.10 25.90 8.42
C HIS A 227 5.18 24.76 7.97
N ILE A 228 5.22 24.38 6.69
CA ILE A 228 4.57 23.12 6.26
C ILE A 228 5.33 21.93 6.88
N ALA A 229 6.66 21.97 6.95
CA ALA A 229 7.44 20.94 7.64
C ALA A 229 7.16 20.91 9.16
N ASP A 230 6.92 22.04 9.80
CA ASP A 230 6.48 22.10 11.21
C ASP A 230 5.13 21.39 11.40
N ILE A 231 4.17 21.64 10.51
CA ILE A 231 2.85 20.98 10.51
C ILE A 231 2.99 19.47 10.32
N ILE A 232 3.81 19.03 9.37
CA ILE A 232 4.10 17.60 9.14
C ILE A 232 4.69 17.00 10.42
N SER A 233 5.65 17.68 11.05
CA SER A 233 6.31 17.21 12.29
C SER A 233 5.33 17.11 13.46
N ALA A 234 4.35 18.03 13.55
CA ALA A 234 3.31 17.98 14.56
C ALA A 234 2.38 16.77 14.36
N CYS A 235 1.96 16.51 13.12
CA CYS A 235 1.15 15.35 12.76
C CYS A 235 1.91 14.02 12.99
N ASP A 236 3.20 14.00 12.66
CA ASP A 236 4.04 12.80 12.83
C ASP A 236 4.22 12.41 14.31
N LYS A 237 4.23 13.36 15.24
CA LYS A 237 4.24 13.06 16.69
C LYS A 237 3.00 12.26 17.12
N GLU A 238 1.84 12.55 16.54
CA GLU A 238 0.62 11.80 16.81
C GLU A 238 0.73 10.38 16.25
N ARG A 239 1.24 10.21 15.03
CA ARG A 239 1.53 8.89 14.45
C ARG A 239 2.46 8.08 15.35
N VAL A 240 3.57 8.67 15.80
CA VAL A 240 4.53 7.99 16.70
C VAL A 240 3.88 7.61 18.02
N ALA A 241 3.04 8.49 18.60
CA ALA A 241 2.31 8.19 19.83
C ALA A 241 1.34 7.01 19.65
N VAL A 242 0.58 6.96 18.55
CA VAL A 242 -0.31 5.84 18.22
C VAL A 242 0.48 4.55 18.00
N CYS A 243 1.59 4.61 17.27
CA CYS A 243 2.48 3.46 17.10
C CYS A 243 3.00 2.94 18.43
N GLY A 244 3.46 3.83 19.31
CA GLY A 244 3.92 3.48 20.65
C GLY A 244 2.83 2.82 21.51
N ALA A 245 1.59 3.33 21.43
CA ALA A 245 0.44 2.74 22.11
C ALA A 245 0.09 1.33 21.59
N LEU A 246 0.37 1.04 20.31
CA LEU A 246 0.25 -0.28 19.68
C LEU A 246 1.46 -1.20 19.93
N GLY A 247 2.48 -0.74 20.66
CA GLY A 247 3.72 -1.49 20.86
C GLY A 247 4.60 -1.58 19.60
N VAL A 248 4.42 -0.68 18.63
CA VAL A 248 5.20 -0.60 17.38
C VAL A 248 6.30 0.44 17.53
N ASP A 249 7.56 0.01 17.35
CA ASP A 249 8.71 0.91 17.34
C ASP A 249 8.84 1.66 16.01
N ALA A 250 8.24 2.85 15.98
CA ALA A 250 8.28 3.74 14.84
C ALA A 250 9.20 4.95 15.12
N LEU A 251 10.23 5.10 14.27
CA LEU A 251 11.01 6.34 14.22
C LEU A 251 10.08 7.51 13.86
N ASP A 252 10.39 8.69 14.36
CA ASP A 252 9.83 9.91 13.79
C ASP A 252 10.27 10.05 12.31
N LEU A 253 9.58 10.91 11.57
CA LEU A 253 9.79 11.08 10.14
C LEU A 253 11.23 11.52 9.83
N GLY A 254 11.81 12.37 10.68
CA GLY A 254 13.21 12.79 10.57
C GLY A 254 14.16 11.60 10.65
N GLY A 255 14.09 10.83 11.73
CA GLY A 255 14.91 9.63 11.94
C GLY A 255 14.69 8.57 10.86
N MET A 256 13.46 8.41 10.38
CA MET A 256 13.14 7.53 9.25
C MET A 256 13.85 7.98 7.97
N LEU A 257 13.76 9.27 7.61
CA LEU A 257 14.41 9.82 6.42
C LEU A 257 15.94 9.75 6.53
N THR A 258 16.51 10.11 7.67
CA THR A 258 17.95 10.00 7.96
C THR A 258 18.43 8.57 7.75
N LYS A 259 17.72 7.57 8.26
CA LYS A 259 18.06 6.14 8.10
C LYS A 259 17.92 5.68 6.65
N THR A 260 16.82 6.05 5.99
CA THR A 260 16.48 5.58 4.63
C THR A 260 17.45 6.14 3.58
N TYR A 261 17.75 7.44 3.66
CA TYR A 261 18.62 8.13 2.72
C TYR A 261 20.08 8.19 3.17
N LYS A 262 20.42 7.60 4.32
CA LYS A 262 21.76 7.59 4.93
C LYS A 262 22.34 9.01 5.05
N LEU A 263 21.52 9.91 5.56
CA LEU A 263 21.85 11.33 5.71
C LEU A 263 22.45 11.60 7.09
N GLU A 264 23.09 12.76 7.23
CA GLU A 264 23.38 13.33 8.54
C GLU A 264 22.11 13.95 9.14
N SER A 265 22.06 14.04 10.47
CA SER A 265 20.98 14.74 11.16
C SER A 265 20.99 16.24 10.80
N ARG A 266 19.80 16.85 10.75
CA ARG A 266 19.61 18.29 10.53
C ARG A 266 18.84 18.90 11.68
N ASP A 267 18.87 20.23 11.78
CA ASP A 267 18.19 20.97 12.85
C ASP A 267 16.67 21.02 12.66
N SER A 268 16.19 20.81 11.43
CA SER A 268 14.76 20.76 11.11
C SER A 268 14.42 19.71 10.05
N LEU A 269 13.15 19.27 10.05
CA LEU A 269 12.62 18.39 9.00
C LEU A 269 12.71 19.04 7.61
N TYR A 270 12.51 20.35 7.52
CA TYR A 270 12.62 21.09 6.26
C TYR A 270 14.01 20.94 5.65
N GLU A 271 15.08 21.25 6.40
CA GLU A 271 16.45 21.12 5.91
C GLU A 271 16.81 19.68 5.52
N LEU A 272 16.29 18.70 6.27
CA LEU A 272 16.47 17.29 5.96
C LEU A 272 15.85 16.94 4.61
N ILE A 273 14.57 17.29 4.39
CA ILE A 273 13.85 17.05 3.13
C ILE A 273 14.58 17.72 1.96
N GLN A 274 14.99 18.97 2.11
CA GLN A 274 15.69 19.74 1.08
C GLN A 274 17.07 19.16 0.70
N SER A 275 17.65 18.33 1.57
CA SER A 275 18.91 17.63 1.34
C SER A 275 18.77 16.29 0.61
N ILE A 276 17.54 15.78 0.42
CA ILE A 276 17.29 14.52 -0.29
C ILE A 276 17.31 14.77 -1.81
N GLU A 277 18.42 14.41 -2.46
CA GLU A 277 18.61 14.67 -3.89
C GLU A 277 17.55 13.98 -4.77
N SER A 278 17.12 12.77 -4.40
CA SER A 278 16.10 12.03 -5.14
C SER A 278 14.69 12.64 -5.06
N TYR A 279 14.48 13.65 -4.23
CA TYR A 279 13.21 14.37 -4.15
C TYR A 279 13.13 15.55 -5.11
N ARG A 280 14.25 15.95 -5.72
CA ARG A 280 14.25 16.99 -6.74
C ARG A 280 13.50 16.54 -8.00
N ALA A 281 12.87 17.52 -8.64
CA ALA A 281 12.10 17.42 -9.87
C ALA A 281 10.87 16.51 -9.81
N LEU A 282 10.47 16.02 -8.64
CA LEU A 282 9.21 15.29 -8.47
C LEU A 282 8.05 16.29 -8.54
N ARG A 283 7.11 16.06 -9.45
CA ARG A 283 6.03 17.01 -9.73
C ARG A 283 4.82 16.77 -8.84
N ASN A 284 4.12 17.86 -8.55
CA ASN A 284 2.94 17.88 -7.73
C ASN A 284 1.74 17.12 -8.34
N PRO A 285 0.80 16.66 -7.49
CA PRO A 285 -0.53 16.27 -7.92
C PRO A 285 -1.24 17.37 -8.72
N THR A 286 -2.01 16.96 -9.73
CA THR A 286 -2.72 17.89 -10.64
C THR A 286 -4.22 17.95 -10.41
N ASN A 287 -4.77 17.10 -9.54
CA ASN A 287 -6.20 17.10 -9.17
C ASN A 287 -6.41 16.50 -7.77
N THR A 288 -7.59 16.75 -7.20
CA THR A 288 -7.96 16.36 -5.84
C THR A 288 -8.27 14.87 -5.70
N SER A 289 -8.42 14.15 -6.82
CA SER A 289 -8.58 12.69 -6.85
C SER A 289 -7.25 11.94 -6.90
N HIS A 290 -6.12 12.67 -6.88
CA HIS A 290 -4.81 12.05 -6.90
C HIS A 290 -4.56 11.21 -5.64
N ARG A 291 -3.84 10.10 -5.81
CA ARG A 291 -3.61 9.12 -4.74
C ARG A 291 -2.95 9.69 -3.47
N PHE A 292 -2.10 10.71 -3.61
CA PHE A 292 -1.49 11.42 -2.46
C PHE A 292 -2.53 12.03 -1.51
N ILE A 293 -3.72 12.35 -2.01
CA ILE A 293 -4.83 12.84 -1.19
C ILE A 293 -5.74 11.66 -0.86
N VAL A 294 -6.30 10.99 -1.87
CA VAL A 294 -7.33 9.97 -1.65
C VAL A 294 -6.80 8.73 -0.93
N GLU A 295 -5.78 8.09 -1.49
CA GLU A 295 -5.27 6.81 -1.01
C GLU A 295 -4.62 6.97 0.37
N ASP A 296 -3.74 7.96 0.53
CA ASP A 296 -3.00 8.18 1.78
C ASP A 296 -3.87 8.76 2.90
N THR A 297 -5.00 9.41 2.59
CA THR A 297 -6.00 9.75 3.61
C THR A 297 -6.75 8.50 4.06
N MET A 298 -7.29 7.71 3.12
CA MET A 298 -8.10 6.51 3.41
C MET A 298 -7.33 5.39 4.11
N SER A 299 -6.09 5.16 3.70
CA SER A 299 -5.25 4.02 4.12
C SER A 299 -3.99 4.44 4.89
N GLY A 300 -3.92 5.71 5.31
CA GLY A 300 -2.82 6.27 6.07
C GLY A 300 -3.31 7.08 7.27
N LEU A 301 -3.90 8.25 7.03
CA LEU A 301 -4.37 9.12 8.12
C LEU A 301 -5.54 8.53 8.90
N VAL A 302 -6.61 8.09 8.22
CA VAL A 302 -7.82 7.54 8.85
C VAL A 302 -7.51 6.35 9.78
N PRO A 303 -6.76 5.31 9.37
CA PRO A 303 -6.44 4.21 10.28
C PRO A 303 -5.63 4.66 11.50
N LEU A 304 -4.65 5.54 11.33
CA LEU A 304 -3.85 6.05 12.45
C LEU A 304 -4.71 6.83 13.45
N ALA A 305 -5.53 7.77 12.96
CA ALA A 305 -6.39 8.57 13.81
C ALA A 305 -7.47 7.74 14.50
N SER A 306 -8.15 6.87 13.74
CA SER A 306 -9.22 6.03 14.28
C SER A 306 -8.71 5.04 15.34
N VAL A 307 -7.52 4.46 15.14
CA VAL A 307 -6.90 3.60 16.16
C VAL A 307 -6.42 4.42 17.36
N GLY A 308 -5.92 5.63 17.14
CA GLY A 308 -5.62 6.57 18.21
C GLY A 308 -6.84 6.84 19.10
N HIS A 309 -8.00 7.11 18.51
CA HIS A 309 -9.25 7.31 19.25
C HIS A 309 -9.65 6.09 20.08
N GLU A 310 -9.56 4.88 19.50
CA GLU A 310 -9.87 3.62 20.20
C GLU A 310 -8.94 3.39 21.41
N LEU A 311 -7.67 3.80 21.30
CA LEU A 311 -6.66 3.67 22.36
C LEU A 311 -6.60 4.89 23.30
N GLY A 312 -7.46 5.90 23.11
CA GLY A 312 -7.46 7.12 23.91
C GLY A 312 -6.27 8.05 23.67
N ILE A 313 -5.60 7.92 22.52
CA ILE A 313 -4.51 8.80 22.09
C ILE A 313 -5.07 9.95 21.25
N PRO A 314 -4.87 11.23 21.64
CA PRO A 314 -5.33 12.37 20.86
C PRO A 314 -4.58 12.49 19.53
N THR A 315 -5.33 12.73 18.45
CA THR A 315 -4.80 12.90 17.08
C THR A 315 -5.34 14.14 16.35
N PRO A 316 -5.35 15.34 16.98
CA PRO A 316 -6.01 16.52 16.43
C PRO A 316 -5.49 16.98 15.06
N MET A 317 -4.19 16.80 14.77
CA MET A 317 -3.63 17.15 13.46
C MET A 317 -4.11 16.17 12.39
N MET A 318 -4.06 14.87 12.65
CA MET A 318 -4.61 13.89 11.70
C MET A 318 -6.10 14.12 11.47
N ASP A 319 -6.88 14.38 12.53
CA ASP A 319 -8.32 14.67 12.43
C ASP A 319 -8.61 15.91 11.57
N ALA A 320 -7.81 16.96 11.74
CA ALA A 320 -7.92 18.19 10.95
C ALA A 320 -7.64 17.94 9.46
N PHE A 321 -6.58 17.19 9.13
CA PHE A 321 -6.22 16.90 7.74
C PHE A 321 -7.20 15.94 7.06
N ILE A 322 -7.77 14.98 7.80
CA ILE A 322 -8.86 14.14 7.29
C ILE A 322 -10.08 15.01 6.96
N SER A 323 -10.42 15.95 7.83
CA SER A 323 -11.54 16.88 7.63
C SER A 323 -11.33 17.81 6.42
N LEU A 324 -10.10 18.35 6.27
CA LEU A 324 -9.73 19.16 5.10
C LEU A 324 -9.79 18.35 3.80
N ALA A 325 -9.27 17.12 3.80
CA ALA A 325 -9.37 16.22 2.66
C ALA A 325 -10.84 15.99 2.28
N GLY A 326 -11.70 15.72 3.26
CA GLY A 326 -13.12 15.51 3.03
C GLY A 326 -13.81 16.72 2.40
N ALA A 327 -13.49 17.93 2.88
CA ALA A 327 -14.00 19.18 2.31
C ALA A 327 -13.51 19.42 0.87
N VAL A 328 -12.23 19.17 0.59
CA VAL A 328 -11.61 19.36 -0.73
C VAL A 328 -12.11 18.34 -1.76
N CYS A 329 -12.29 17.09 -1.35
CA CYS A 329 -12.71 16.00 -2.25
C CYS A 329 -14.23 15.83 -2.33
N GLY A 330 -15.01 16.48 -1.44
CA GLY A 330 -16.45 16.24 -1.32
C GLY A 330 -16.78 14.81 -0.88
N ARG A 331 -15.95 14.23 0.00
CA ARG A 331 -16.01 12.82 0.42
C ARG A 331 -15.97 12.68 1.93
N ASP A 332 -16.55 11.61 2.44
CA ASP A 332 -16.50 11.29 3.87
C ASP A 332 -15.42 10.22 4.11
N PHE A 333 -14.19 10.68 4.34
CA PHE A 333 -13.07 9.77 4.56
C PHE A 333 -13.15 8.99 5.88
N TRP A 334 -13.91 9.45 6.88
CA TRP A 334 -14.16 8.65 8.08
C TRP A 334 -15.03 7.45 7.77
N SER A 335 -16.05 7.63 6.93
CA SER A 335 -16.90 6.54 6.46
C SER A 335 -16.19 5.64 5.45
N GLU A 336 -15.33 6.18 4.59
CA GLU A 336 -14.70 5.44 3.50
C GLU A 336 -13.39 4.73 3.90
N GLY A 337 -12.53 5.39 4.69
CA GLY A 337 -11.20 4.91 5.07
C GLY A 337 -11.18 3.77 6.09
N ARG A 338 -9.99 3.27 6.41
CA ARG A 338 -9.77 2.09 7.27
C ARG A 338 -9.88 2.40 8.77
N THR A 339 -11.09 2.61 9.26
CA THR A 339 -11.33 2.82 10.70
C THR A 339 -10.92 1.62 11.55
N ALA A 340 -10.72 1.83 12.86
CA ALA A 340 -10.44 0.78 13.83
C ALA A 340 -11.48 -0.36 13.79
N GLU A 341 -12.76 -0.02 13.56
CA GLU A 341 -13.84 -0.99 13.33
C GLU A 341 -13.54 -1.90 12.12
N LYS A 342 -13.15 -1.30 11.00
CA LYS A 342 -12.81 -2.01 9.78
C LYS A 342 -11.56 -2.87 9.90
N LEU A 343 -10.66 -2.52 10.82
CA LEU A 343 -9.49 -3.33 11.20
C LEU A 343 -9.82 -4.42 12.23
N GLY A 344 -11.03 -4.42 12.79
CA GLY A 344 -11.46 -5.35 13.84
C GLY A 344 -10.95 -5.01 15.23
N PHE A 345 -10.57 -3.76 15.51
CA PHE A 345 -10.02 -3.32 16.80
C PHE A 345 -11.06 -2.80 17.78
N THR A 346 -12.28 -2.46 17.34
CA THR A 346 -13.31 -1.86 18.20
C THR A 346 -13.59 -2.71 19.44
N GLY A 347 -13.52 -2.07 20.61
CA GLY A 347 -13.76 -2.67 21.92
C GLY A 347 -12.66 -3.63 22.39
N LYS A 348 -11.54 -3.74 21.68
CA LYS A 348 -10.42 -4.61 22.07
C LYS A 348 -9.42 -3.87 22.95
N THR A 349 -8.90 -4.56 23.96
CA THR A 349 -7.71 -4.10 24.68
C THR A 349 -6.46 -4.27 23.82
N LEU A 350 -5.37 -3.62 24.21
CA LEU A 350 -4.07 -3.78 23.55
C LEU A 350 -3.63 -5.25 23.51
N GLU A 351 -3.83 -5.99 24.59
CA GLU A 351 -3.50 -7.42 24.66
C GLU A 351 -4.30 -8.24 23.65
N GLN A 352 -5.60 -7.94 23.48
CA GLN A 352 -6.46 -8.61 22.50
C GLN A 352 -6.08 -8.26 21.06
N ILE A 353 -5.64 -7.03 20.81
CA ILE A 353 -5.09 -6.63 19.50
C ILE A 353 -3.80 -7.41 19.21
N HIS A 354 -2.90 -7.52 20.18
CA HIS A 354 -1.67 -8.31 20.03
C HIS A 354 -1.94 -9.80 19.85
N GLU A 355 -2.91 -10.37 20.56
CA GLU A 355 -3.33 -11.76 20.39
C GLU A 355 -3.89 -12.01 18.98
N MET A 356 -4.63 -11.04 18.43
CA MET A 356 -5.17 -11.15 17.08
C MET A 356 -4.10 -11.20 15.98
N VAL A 357 -2.95 -10.53 16.19
CA VAL A 357 -1.87 -10.46 15.19
C VAL A 357 -0.74 -11.46 15.40
N ARG A 358 -0.67 -12.11 16.56
CA ARG A 358 0.41 -13.02 16.95
C ARG A 358 0.40 -14.32 16.15
#